data_AF-Q9UPB9-F1
#
_entry.id   AF-Q9UPB9-F1
#
_cell.length_a   1.000
_cell.length_b   1.000
_cell.length_c   1.000
_cell.angle_alpha   90.00
_cell.angle_beta   90.00
_cell.angle_gamma   90.00
#
_symmetry.space_group_name_H-M   'P 1'
#
loop_
_entity.id
_entity.type
_entity.pdbx_description
1 polymer ?
#
loop_
_entity_poly.entity_id
_entity_poly.type
_entity_poly.pdbx_seq_one_letter_code
_entity_poly.pdbx_strand_id
1 'polypeptide(L)'
;GHKCDITLQEIIKTLNSLTEQKNTTEKETFCRAATVLRQFYSHHEKDTRCLGATAQQFHGHKQLIRFLKRLDRNLWGLAGLNSCPVKEANQSTLENFLERLKTIMREKYSKCSS
;
A
#
# COMPACT_ATOMS: atom_id res chain seq x y z
N GLY A 1 -43.97 6.28 -14.39
CA GLY A 1 -43.15 7.16 -13.52
C GLY A 1 -42.45 6.39 -12.42
N HIS A 2 -43.19 5.77 -11.50
CA HIS A 2 -42.66 5.31 -10.21
C HIS A 2 -41.63 4.15 -10.24
N LYS A 3 -41.75 3.23 -11.20
CA LYS A 3 -40.85 2.05 -11.30
C LYS A 3 -39.42 2.41 -11.72
N CYS A 4 -39.27 3.42 -12.59
CA CYS A 4 -37.98 3.90 -13.06
C CYS A 4 -37.19 4.59 -11.92
N ASP A 5 -37.92 5.28 -11.03
CA ASP A 5 -37.40 6.00 -9.89
C ASP A 5 -36.75 5.05 -8.85
N ILE A 6 -37.44 3.94 -8.54
CA ILE A 6 -36.95 2.91 -7.62
C ILE A 6 -35.71 2.21 -8.20
N THR A 7 -35.74 1.84 -9.49
CA THR A 7 -34.60 1.18 -10.15
C THR A 7 -33.37 2.09 -10.22
N LEU A 8 -33.54 3.38 -10.54
CA LEU A 8 -32.43 4.33 -10.52
C LEU A 8 -31.84 4.50 -9.12
N GLN A 9 -32.69 4.54 -8.09
CA GLN A 9 -32.24 4.70 -6.71
C GLN A 9 -31.40 3.51 -6.25
N GLU A 10 -31.80 2.28 -6.61
CA GLU A 10 -31.01 1.05 -6.35
C GLU A 10 -29.67 1.04 -7.09
N ILE A 11 -29.65 1.49 -8.36
CA ILE A 11 -28.42 1.62 -9.15
C ILE A 11 -27.48 2.65 -8.49
N ILE A 12 -27.99 3.82 -8.10
CA ILE A 12 -27.19 4.86 -7.44
C ILE A 12 -26.64 4.35 -6.10
N LYS A 13 -27.45 3.66 -5.31
CA LYS A 13 -27.03 3.08 -4.02
C LYS A 13 -25.90 2.06 -4.21
N THR A 14 -26.03 1.20 -5.21
CA THR A 14 -25.01 0.22 -5.59
C THR A 14 -23.73 0.89 -6.05
N LEU A 15 -23.84 1.90 -6.92
CA LEU A 15 -22.69 2.68 -7.39
C LEU A 15 -21.98 3.39 -6.23
N ASN A 16 -22.71 3.98 -5.30
CA ASN A 16 -22.14 4.62 -4.12
C ASN A 16 -21.42 3.62 -3.22
N SER A 17 -21.99 2.45 -2.93
CA SER A 17 -21.31 1.40 -2.17
C SER A 17 -20.06 0.87 -2.86
N LEU A 18 -20.07 0.71 -4.19
CA LEU A 18 -18.90 0.33 -4.98
C LEU A 18 -17.83 1.45 -5.01
N THR A 19 -18.26 2.71 -4.93
CA THR A 19 -17.36 3.87 -4.91
C THR A 19 -16.78 4.10 -3.52
N GLU A 20 -17.54 3.83 -2.46
CA GLU A 20 -17.05 3.77 -1.07
C GLU A 20 -16.08 2.61 -0.87
N GLN A 21 -16.26 1.47 -1.55
CA GLN A 21 -15.24 0.41 -1.61
C GLN A 21 -13.99 0.84 -2.41
N LYS A 22 -14.12 1.73 -3.41
CA LYS A 22 -12.98 2.35 -4.09
C LYS A 22 -12.24 3.37 -3.24
N ASN A 23 -12.90 3.95 -2.23
CA ASN A 23 -12.23 4.61 -1.12
C ASN A 23 -11.68 3.50 -0.22
N THR A 24 -10.61 2.84 -0.68
CA THR A 24 -9.89 1.80 0.06
C THR A 24 -9.79 2.23 1.50
N THR A 25 -10.40 1.44 2.39
CA THR A 25 -10.35 1.73 3.82
C THR A 25 -8.89 1.91 4.22
N GLU A 26 -8.60 2.78 5.18
CA GLU A 26 -7.22 3.01 5.64
C GLU A 26 -6.43 1.71 5.89
N LYS A 27 -7.12 0.72 6.46
CA LYS A 27 -6.63 -0.64 6.66
C LYS A 27 -6.22 -1.33 5.36
N GLU A 28 -7.04 -1.23 4.32
CA GLU A 28 -6.75 -1.79 3.00
C GLU A 28 -5.56 -1.08 2.34
N THR A 29 -5.45 0.24 2.48
CA THR A 29 -4.27 1.00 1.99
C THR A 29 -2.99 0.51 2.67
N PHE A 30 -2.99 0.37 3.99
CA PHE A 30 -1.84 -0.16 4.72
C PHE A 30 -1.53 -1.61 4.33
N CYS A 31 -2.55 -2.45 4.18
CA CYS A 31 -2.37 -3.84 3.78
C CYS A 31 -1.75 -3.94 2.38
N ARG A 32 -2.26 -3.19 1.41
CA ARG A 32 -1.73 -3.18 0.04
C ARG A 32 -0.31 -2.64 0.01
N ALA A 33 -0.02 -1.60 0.78
CA ALA A 33 1.33 -1.07 0.88
C ALA A 33 2.31 -2.11 1.46
N ALA A 34 1.91 -2.79 2.53
CA ALA A 34 2.65 -3.90 3.11
C ALA A 34 2.89 -5.04 2.09
N THR A 35 1.86 -5.38 1.31
CA THR A 35 1.93 -6.41 0.26
C THR A 35 2.93 -6.05 -0.84
N VAL A 36 2.91 -4.81 -1.34
CA VAL A 36 3.86 -4.35 -2.37
C VAL A 36 5.30 -4.31 -1.83
N LEU A 37 5.51 -3.86 -0.59
CA LEU A 37 6.82 -3.91 0.06
C LEU A 37 7.33 -5.35 0.18
N ARG A 38 6.45 -6.27 0.58
CA ARG A 38 6.73 -7.69 0.69
C ARG A 38 7.14 -8.31 -0.64
N GLN A 39 6.41 -8.01 -1.70
CA GLN A 39 6.79 -8.41 -3.05
C GLN A 39 8.17 -7.85 -3.41
N PHE A 40 8.40 -6.55 -3.21
CA PHE A 40 9.68 -5.92 -3.57
C PHE A 40 10.87 -6.57 -2.87
N TYR A 41 10.88 -6.62 -1.53
CA TYR A 41 12.05 -7.16 -0.83
C TYR A 41 12.23 -8.66 -1.08
N SER A 42 11.15 -9.42 -1.32
CA SER A 42 11.27 -10.86 -1.57
C SER A 42 11.95 -11.15 -2.91
N HIS A 43 11.67 -10.34 -3.93
CA HIS A 43 12.31 -10.47 -5.24
C HIS A 43 13.73 -9.88 -5.27
N HIS A 44 13.98 -8.81 -4.52
CA HIS A 44 15.25 -8.06 -4.61
C HIS A 44 16.25 -8.31 -3.49
N GLU A 45 15.91 -9.07 -2.43
CA GLU A 45 16.85 -9.33 -1.32
C GLU A 45 18.15 -10.01 -1.78
N LYS A 46 18.05 -10.96 -2.71
CA LYS A 46 19.19 -11.72 -3.25
C LYS A 46 19.53 -11.34 -4.69
N ASP A 47 18.92 -10.28 -5.22
CA ASP A 47 19.16 -9.83 -6.58
C ASP A 47 20.55 -9.22 -6.69
N THR A 48 21.43 -9.86 -7.47
CA THR A 48 22.82 -9.44 -7.66
C THR A 48 22.94 -8.03 -8.23
N ARG A 49 21.92 -7.56 -8.97
CA ARG A 49 21.87 -6.20 -9.50
C ARG A 49 21.71 -5.13 -8.42
N CYS A 50 21.24 -5.51 -7.22
CA CYS A 50 21.04 -4.60 -6.09
C CYS A 50 22.18 -4.64 -5.06
N LEU A 51 22.97 -5.72 -5.01
CA LEU A 51 24.01 -5.92 -4.00
C LEU A 51 25.20 -4.95 -4.16
N GLY A 52 25.47 -4.51 -5.38
CA GLY A 52 26.65 -3.71 -5.72
C GLY A 52 27.96 -4.51 -5.68
N ALA A 53 29.06 -3.85 -5.99
CA ALA A 53 30.40 -4.43 -6.08
C ALA A 53 31.24 -4.21 -4.80
N THR A 54 30.85 -3.26 -3.94
CA THR A 54 31.61 -2.92 -2.73
C THR A 54 30.93 -3.40 -1.46
N ALA A 55 31.72 -3.63 -0.40
CA ALA A 55 31.19 -3.97 0.92
C ALA A 55 30.21 -2.90 1.45
N GLN A 56 30.46 -1.62 1.11
CA GLN A 56 29.57 -0.52 1.47
C GLN A 56 28.22 -0.62 0.77
N GLN A 57 28.19 -0.93 -0.53
CA GLN A 57 26.94 -1.13 -1.27
C GLN A 57 26.15 -2.33 -0.74
N PHE A 58 26.85 -3.45 -0.49
CA PHE A 58 26.24 -4.65 0.08
C PHE A 58 25.63 -4.37 1.46
N HIS A 59 26.35 -3.63 2.31
CA HIS A 59 25.83 -3.20 3.61
C HIS A 59 24.61 -2.29 3.45
N GLY A 60 24.66 -1.33 2.53
CA GLY A 60 23.54 -0.43 2.22
C GLY A 60 22.29 -1.19 1.79
N HIS A 61 22.43 -2.14 0.86
CA HIS A 61 21.33 -3.01 0.43
C HIS A 61 20.77 -3.85 1.58
N LYS A 62 21.63 -4.46 2.39
CA LYS A 62 21.20 -5.24 3.57
C LYS A 62 20.39 -4.39 4.56
N GLN A 63 20.78 -3.13 4.77
CA GLN A 63 20.03 -2.21 5.62
C GLN A 63 18.70 -1.82 5.00
N LEU A 64 18.67 -1.53 3.69
CA LEU A 64 17.43 -1.23 2.97
C LEU A 64 16.41 -2.37 3.12
N ILE A 65 16.80 -3.60 2.82
CA ILE A 65 15.92 -4.78 2.96
C ILE A 65 15.42 -4.93 4.39
N ARG A 66 16.29 -4.73 5.39
CA ARG A 66 15.90 -4.76 6.82
C ARG A 66 14.85 -3.71 7.14
N PHE A 67 14.99 -2.48 6.65
CA PHE A 67 14.01 -1.42 6.87
C PHE A 67 12.67 -1.71 6.18
N LEU A 68 12.69 -2.22 4.94
CA LEU A 68 11.48 -2.58 4.22
C LEU A 68 10.70 -3.70 4.94
N LYS A 69 11.40 -4.73 5.44
CA LYS A 69 10.78 -5.80 6.27
C LYS A 69 10.15 -5.26 7.55
N ARG A 70 10.80 -4.30 8.21
CA ARG A 70 10.25 -3.64 9.41
C ARG A 70 9.01 -2.81 9.07
N LEU A 71 9.04 -2.07 7.97
CA LEU A 71 7.93 -1.25 7.51
C LEU A 71 6.71 -2.09 7.14
N ASP A 72 6.90 -3.19 6.39
CA ASP A 72 5.85 -4.18 6.09
C ASP A 72 5.18 -4.67 7.37
N ARG A 73 5.94 -5.21 8.33
CA ARG A 73 5.38 -5.72 9.59
C ARG A 73 4.52 -4.70 10.34
N ASN A 74 4.96 -3.44 10.38
CA ASN A 74 4.22 -2.37 11.05
C ASN A 74 2.91 -2.04 10.32
N LEU A 75 2.96 -1.89 8.99
CA LEU A 75 1.77 -1.61 8.18
C LEU A 75 0.79 -2.76 8.19
N TRP A 76 1.29 -4.00 8.12
CA TRP A 76 0.48 -5.20 8.23
C TRP A 76 -0.26 -5.28 9.58
N GLY A 77 0.44 -4.94 10.68
CA GLY A 77 -0.16 -4.85 12.01
C GLY A 77 -1.25 -3.78 12.10
N LEU A 78 -1.05 -2.60 11.49
CA LEU A 78 -2.05 -1.53 11.44
C LEU A 78 -3.26 -1.87 10.57
N ALA A 79 -3.06 -2.64 9.50
CA ALA A 79 -4.15 -3.08 8.65
C ALA A 79 -5.12 -4.01 9.38
N GLY A 80 -4.61 -4.97 10.15
CA GLY A 80 -5.44 -6.01 10.77
C GLY A 80 -6.20 -6.85 9.75
N LEU A 81 -5.68 -6.95 8.51
CA LEU A 81 -6.23 -7.74 7.41
C LEU A 81 -5.29 -8.90 7.11
N ASN A 82 -5.85 -10.03 6.66
CA ASN A 82 -5.07 -11.23 6.33
C ASN A 82 -4.71 -11.33 4.84
N SER A 83 -5.45 -10.63 3.98
CA SER A 83 -5.22 -10.61 2.54
C SER A 83 -5.79 -9.33 1.95
N CYS A 84 -5.06 -8.77 1.01
CA CYS A 84 -5.45 -7.58 0.27
C CYS A 84 -4.92 -7.71 -1.15
N PRO A 85 -5.73 -8.23 -2.09
CA PRO A 85 -5.30 -8.38 -3.46
C PRO A 85 -4.96 -7.00 -4.05
N VAL A 86 -3.80 -6.94 -4.70
CA VAL A 86 -3.34 -5.78 -5.46
C VAL A 86 -3.62 -6.07 -6.92
N LYS A 87 -4.48 -5.26 -7.55
CA LYS A 87 -4.70 -5.29 -9.00
C LYS A 87 -3.85 -4.18 -9.61
N GLU A 88 -2.66 -4.51 -10.10
CA GLU A 88 -1.74 -3.52 -10.64
C GLU A 88 -2.14 -3.09 -12.06
N ALA A 89 -2.50 -1.81 -12.22
CA ALA A 89 -2.60 -1.15 -13.53
C ALA A 89 -1.43 -0.18 -13.78
N ASN A 90 -0.80 0.34 -12.71
CA ASN A 90 0.24 1.37 -12.77
C ASN A 90 1.44 0.95 -11.90
N GLN A 91 2.66 1.23 -12.37
CA GLN A 91 3.91 1.01 -11.63
C GLN A 91 4.55 2.34 -11.20
N SER A 92 5.30 2.31 -10.10
CA SER A 92 6.13 3.42 -9.64
C SER A 92 7.50 2.92 -9.18
N THR A 93 8.49 3.81 -9.07
CA THR A 93 9.74 3.49 -8.37
C THR A 93 9.48 3.27 -6.87
N LEU A 94 10.37 2.50 -6.21
CA LEU A 94 10.31 2.30 -4.76
C LEU A 94 10.40 3.64 -4.02
N GLU A 95 11.25 4.55 -4.47
CA GLU A 95 11.41 5.88 -3.87
C GLU A 95 10.12 6.70 -3.89
N ASN A 96 9.50 6.83 -5.07
CA ASN A 96 8.24 7.56 -5.22
C ASN A 96 7.11 6.91 -4.39
N PHE A 97 7.09 5.58 -4.31
CA PHE A 97 6.17 4.85 -3.46
C PHE A 97 6.36 5.20 -1.98
N LEU A 98 7.60 5.18 -1.49
CA LEU A 98 7.94 5.47 -0.10
C LEU A 98 7.65 6.92 0.30
N GLU A 99 7.93 7.90 -0.57
CA GLU A 99 7.61 9.31 -0.29
C GLU A 99 6.09 9.53 -0.23
N ARG A 100 5.31 8.92 -1.14
CA ARG A 100 3.83 8.97 -1.06
C ARG A 100 3.31 8.36 0.24
N LEU A 101 3.82 7.19 0.61
CA LEU A 101 3.44 6.51 1.85
C LEU A 101 3.77 7.37 3.07
N LYS A 102 4.93 8.01 3.09
CA LYS A 102 5.35 8.93 4.17
C LYS A 102 4.41 10.13 4.30
N THR A 103 3.98 10.74 3.19
CA THR A 103 2.98 11.82 3.21
C THR A 103 1.66 11.35 3.82
N ILE A 104 1.14 10.19 3.39
CA ILE A 104 -0.08 9.60 3.96
C ILE A 104 0.07 9.38 5.47
N MET A 105 1.19 8.83 5.92
CA MET A 105 1.44 8.59 7.36
C MET A 105 1.52 9.89 8.16
N ARG A 106 2.11 10.96 7.59
CA ARG A 106 2.18 12.27 8.23
C ARG A 106 0.81 12.93 8.38
N GLU A 107 0.01 12.93 7.32
CA GLU A 107 -1.36 13.46 7.36
C GLU A 107 -2.21 12.77 8.42
N LYS A 108 -2.04 11.45 8.56
CA LYS A 108 -2.71 10.66 9.60
C LYS A 108 -2.22 11.02 10.99
N TYR A 109 -0.90 11.13 11.18
CA TYR A 109 -0.31 11.53 12.45
C TYR A 109 -0.82 12.92 12.90
N SER A 110 -0.87 13.89 11.99
CA SER A 110 -1.38 15.24 12.29
C SER A 110 -2.83 15.24 12.79
N LYS A 111 -3.68 14.34 12.27
CA LYS A 111 -5.07 14.19 12.71
C LYS A 111 -5.20 13.57 14.11
N CYS A 112 -4.20 12.82 14.58
CA CYS A 112 -4.19 12.25 15.93
C CYS A 112 -3.71 13.25 17.00
N SER A 113 -2.97 14.28 16.59
CA SER A 113 -2.48 15.34 17.49
C SER A 113 -3.37 16.59 17.53
N SER A 114 -4.57 16.51 16.92
CA SER A 114 -5.56 17.60 16.85
C SER A 114 -6.66 17.44 17.90
#